data_AF-A0AAN9VPY9-F1
#
_entry.id   AF-A0AAN9VPY9-F1
#
_cell.length_a   1.000
_cell.length_b   1.000
_cell.length_c   1.000
_cell.angle_alpha   90.00
_cell.angle_beta   90.00
_cell.angle_gamma   90.00
#
_symmetry.space_group_name_H-M   'P 1'
#
loop_
_entity.id
_entity.type
_entity.pdbx_description
1 polymer ?
#
loop_
_entity_poly.entity_id
_entity_poly.type
_entity_poly.pdbx_seq_one_letter_code
_entity_poly.pdbx_strand_id
1 'polypeptide(L)'
;MRNYKKVKEAIRVIFKSISKDLERYLDRNMTDGYYSKLDKACRKMAGSYWSLPDGGPPMYGQQTYFVPPPVEMQPQGRDRFGCWTTHSSVPSGGPSGGITPCLEGSNLTVSRRDLFEMIHNKAATREMLTDHVLTTLKLDTAPQHVQNHVRQEVSRFFSRCMTRWKQCKRMKDRFLRGNAVWLNIEMKAAELVASADRHLASRLQGNTMPGPKVESPPPKPVEAEPFPRRERNDAGGRTLRSLPDIPPEEEKPKNRPKMSKRNAPVSYTPEEVLDNLIVKAKLTKKQYDILRDYALGINCYIYPSFAAIQKVMKDRAARGLPLPQVETDADSDGDVEDSSD
;
A
#
# COMPACT_ATOMS: atom_id res chain seq x y z
N MET A 1 18.03 31.47 31.42
CA MET A 1 16.70 30.91 31.76
C MET A 1 15.47 31.74 31.32
N ARG A 2 15.53 33.07 31.12
CA ARG A 2 14.33 33.88 30.74
C ARG A 2 13.74 33.55 29.35
N ASN A 3 14.55 33.08 28.40
CA ASN A 3 14.08 32.76 27.04
C ASN A 3 13.24 31.48 26.97
N TYR A 4 13.50 30.50 27.84
CA TYR A 4 12.76 29.23 27.86
C TYR A 4 11.30 29.42 28.31
N LYS A 5 11.06 30.33 29.27
CA LYS A 5 9.71 30.64 29.74
C LYS A 5 8.86 31.32 28.67
N LYS A 6 9.46 32.20 27.85
CA LYS A 6 8.79 32.85 26.71
C LYS A 6 8.45 31.85 25.59
N VAL A 7 9.37 30.95 25.25
CA VAL A 7 9.13 29.91 24.23
C VAL A 7 8.04 28.93 24.68
N LYS A 8 8.06 28.50 25.96
CA LYS A 8 7.04 27.61 26.51
C LYS A 8 5.64 28.25 26.48
N GLU A 9 5.54 29.54 26.77
CA GLU A 9 4.25 30.24 26.74
C GLU A 9 3.75 30.46 25.30
N ALA A 10 4.64 30.77 24.35
CA ALA A 10 4.28 30.89 22.93
C ALA A 10 3.74 29.56 22.36
N ILE A 11 4.37 28.43 22.68
CA ILE A 11 3.89 27.09 22.28
C ILE A 11 2.50 26.82 22.86
N ARG A 12 2.26 27.23 24.12
CA ARG A 12 0.97 27.02 24.81
C ARG A 12 -0.16 27.82 24.15
N VAL A 13 0.12 29.05 23.72
CA VAL A 13 -0.85 29.90 23.00
C VAL A 13 -1.18 29.30 21.63
N ILE A 14 -0.17 28.82 20.90
CA ILE A 14 -0.37 28.18 19.58
C ILE A 14 -1.25 26.93 19.71
N PHE A 15 -0.98 26.06 20.68
CA PHE A 15 -1.79 24.86 20.92
C PHE A 15 -3.25 25.17 21.28
N LYS A 16 -3.49 26.20 22.10
CA LYS A 16 -4.85 26.65 22.42
C LYS A 16 -5.59 27.19 21.20
N SER A 17 -4.91 27.90 20.31
CA SER A 17 -5.51 28.40 19.07
C SER A 17 -5.91 27.26 18.14
N ILE A 18 -4.99 26.30 17.91
CA ILE A 18 -5.24 25.14 17.05
C ILE A 18 -6.39 24.29 17.59
N SER A 19 -6.47 24.08 18.91
CA SER A 19 -7.54 23.30 19.52
C SER A 19 -8.92 23.94 19.30
N LYS A 20 -9.03 25.27 19.47
CA LYS A 20 -10.28 26.01 19.20
C LYS A 20 -10.68 26.00 17.74
N ASP A 21 -9.73 26.08 16.81
CA ASP A 21 -10.03 26.02 15.38
C ASP A 21 -10.44 24.60 14.96
N LEU A 22 -9.89 23.57 15.59
CA LEU A 22 -10.29 22.18 15.38
C LEU A 22 -11.71 21.93 15.91
N GLU A 23 -12.04 22.43 17.11
CA GLU A 23 -13.40 22.36 17.67
C GLU A 23 -14.41 23.08 16.77
N ARG A 24 -14.12 24.30 16.31
CA ARG A 24 -14.98 25.01 15.35
C ARG A 24 -15.13 24.29 14.02
N TYR A 25 -14.09 23.62 13.54
CA TYR A 25 -14.14 22.82 12.33
C TYR A 25 -15.01 21.57 12.53
N LEU A 26 -14.88 20.91 13.67
CA LEU A 26 -15.71 19.76 14.02
C LEU A 26 -17.17 20.18 14.19
N ASP A 27 -17.47 21.26 14.90
CA ASP A 27 -18.82 21.80 15.04
C ASP A 27 -19.44 22.12 13.68
N ARG A 28 -18.76 22.90 12.83
CA ARG A 28 -19.27 23.23 11.48
C ARG A 28 -19.54 22.03 10.59
N ASN A 29 -18.79 20.93 10.75
CA ASN A 29 -18.93 19.75 9.91
C ASN A 29 -19.86 18.69 10.53
N MET A 30 -20.13 18.76 11.83
CA MET A 30 -20.96 17.79 12.55
C MET A 30 -22.40 18.26 12.71
N THR A 31 -22.69 19.56 12.76
CA THR A 31 -24.04 20.03 13.13
C THR A 31 -25.04 20.13 11.97
N ASP A 32 -24.67 20.55 10.76
CA ASP A 32 -25.69 21.08 9.82
C ASP A 32 -25.98 20.25 8.56
N GLY A 33 -25.78 18.94 8.56
CA GLY A 33 -26.33 18.17 7.44
C GLY A 33 -26.18 16.67 7.45
N TYR A 34 -25.30 16.12 8.27
CA TYR A 34 -25.09 14.68 8.28
C TYR A 34 -26.26 13.95 8.96
N TYR A 35 -26.68 14.41 10.15
CA TYR A 35 -27.81 13.83 10.87
C TYR A 35 -29.16 14.10 10.21
N SER A 36 -29.38 15.28 9.59
CA SER A 36 -30.63 15.55 8.86
C SER A 36 -30.79 14.65 7.61
N LYS A 37 -29.70 14.35 6.91
CA LYS A 37 -29.71 13.41 5.78
C LYS A 37 -29.88 11.96 6.24
N LEU A 38 -29.28 11.59 7.37
CA LEU A 38 -29.46 10.28 7.97
C LEU A 38 -30.90 10.08 8.47
N ASP A 39 -31.49 11.08 9.13
CA ASP A 39 -32.87 11.04 9.62
C ASP A 39 -33.88 10.98 8.46
N LYS A 40 -33.66 11.76 7.38
CA LYS A 40 -34.47 11.64 6.14
C LYS A 40 -34.34 10.25 5.50
N ALA A 41 -33.16 9.65 5.50
CA ALA A 41 -32.95 8.30 4.96
C ALA A 41 -33.63 7.23 5.83
N CYS A 42 -33.53 7.36 7.16
CA CYS A 42 -34.18 6.46 8.11
C CYS A 42 -35.72 6.55 8.03
N ARG A 43 -36.29 7.76 7.94
CA ARG A 43 -37.76 7.94 7.76
C ARG A 43 -38.24 7.38 6.42
N LYS A 44 -37.45 7.52 5.35
CA LYS A 44 -37.77 6.97 4.03
C LYS A 44 -37.74 5.44 4.01
N MET A 45 -36.84 4.81 4.78
CA MET A 45 -36.81 3.36 4.96
C MET A 45 -37.92 2.84 5.89
N ALA A 46 -38.21 3.56 6.98
CA ALA A 46 -39.28 3.19 7.92
C ALA A 46 -40.68 3.29 7.29
N GLY A 47 -40.92 4.27 6.41
CA GLY A 47 -42.19 4.42 5.70
C GLY A 47 -42.50 3.35 4.65
N SER A 48 -41.52 2.52 4.26
CA SER A 48 -41.74 1.42 3.30
C SER A 48 -41.99 0.06 3.95
N TYR A 49 -41.93 -0.05 5.28
CA TYR A 49 -42.07 -1.32 6.00
C TYR A 49 -43.39 -1.49 6.78
N TRP A 50 -44.29 -0.50 6.75
CA TRP A 50 -45.57 -0.52 7.48
C TRP A 50 -46.79 -0.48 6.55
N SER A 51 -46.79 -1.34 5.55
CA SER A 51 -48.02 -1.69 4.82
C SER A 51 -48.10 -3.21 4.74
N LEU A 52 -48.39 -3.84 5.88
CA LEU A 52 -48.87 -5.22 5.95
C LEU A 52 -50.40 -5.21 5.95
N PRO A 53 -51.05 -6.02 5.11
CA PRO A 53 -52.51 -6.16 5.09
C PRO A 53 -53.00 -6.85 6.37
N ASP A 54 -54.18 -6.43 6.84
CA ASP A 54 -54.91 -7.02 7.96
C ASP A 54 -55.06 -8.53 7.80
N GLY A 55 -54.50 -9.30 8.73
CA GLY A 55 -54.66 -10.76 8.72
C GLY A 55 -53.90 -11.49 9.83
N GLY A 56 -54.44 -11.45 11.06
CA GLY A 56 -54.41 -12.53 12.06
C GLY A 56 -53.06 -13.00 12.66
N PRO A 57 -52.95 -13.15 14.00
CA PRO A 57 -51.72 -13.64 14.63
C PRO A 57 -51.64 -15.18 14.62
N PRO A 58 -50.49 -15.78 14.25
CA PRO A 58 -50.24 -17.19 14.54
C PRO A 58 -49.67 -17.39 15.96
N MET A 59 -50.19 -18.42 16.62
CA MET A 59 -49.84 -18.90 17.95
C MET A 59 -48.36 -19.31 18.08
N TYR A 60 -47.78 -18.99 19.23
CA TYR A 60 -46.45 -19.41 19.66
C TYR A 60 -46.37 -20.93 19.89
N GLY A 61 -45.42 -21.60 19.23
CA GLY A 61 -44.95 -22.93 19.59
C GLY A 61 -43.72 -22.84 20.50
N GLN A 62 -43.83 -23.38 21.72
CA GLN A 62 -42.72 -23.52 22.66
C GLN A 62 -41.68 -24.53 22.14
N GLN A 63 -40.41 -24.11 22.03
CA GLN A 63 -39.27 -25.02 21.91
C GLN A 63 -38.58 -25.14 23.26
N THR A 64 -38.66 -26.34 23.85
CA THR A 64 -37.89 -26.76 25.02
C THR A 64 -36.45 -27.06 24.60
N TYR A 65 -35.49 -26.29 25.11
CA TYR A 65 -34.05 -26.55 24.94
C TYR A 65 -33.58 -27.57 25.97
N PHE A 66 -32.96 -28.65 25.48
CA PHE A 66 -32.33 -29.71 26.25
C PHE A 66 -30.93 -29.24 26.68
N VAL A 67 -30.67 -29.19 27.99
CA VAL A 67 -29.37 -28.83 28.58
C VAL A 67 -28.65 -30.12 28.97
N PRO A 68 -27.50 -30.47 28.37
CA PRO A 68 -26.70 -31.60 28.86
C PRO A 68 -25.88 -31.21 30.11
N PRO A 69 -25.68 -32.13 31.06
CA PRO A 69 -24.96 -31.85 32.31
C PRO A 69 -23.44 -31.74 32.11
N PRO A 70 -22.73 -31.03 33.00
CA PRO A 70 -21.29 -30.81 32.91
C PRO A 70 -20.50 -32.08 33.24
N VAL A 71 -19.49 -32.37 32.42
CA VAL A 71 -18.52 -33.44 32.66
C VAL A 71 -17.47 -32.95 33.66
N GLU A 72 -17.41 -33.63 34.80
CA GLU A 72 -16.44 -33.43 35.87
C GLU A 72 -15.11 -34.11 35.51
N MET A 73 -14.05 -33.31 35.28
CA MET A 73 -12.69 -33.82 35.07
C MET A 73 -11.89 -33.73 36.37
N GLN A 74 -11.52 -34.89 36.93
CA GLN A 74 -10.56 -35.01 38.03
C GLN A 74 -9.10 -34.84 37.56
N PRO A 75 -8.18 -34.39 38.44
CA PRO A 75 -6.76 -34.26 38.13
C PRO A 75 -5.96 -35.53 38.52
N GLN A 76 -5.26 -36.11 37.54
CA GLN A 76 -4.10 -36.98 37.73
C GLN A 76 -2.93 -36.30 37.01
N GLY A 77 -1.67 -36.29 37.42
CA GLY A 77 -0.94 -36.87 38.52
C GLY A 77 0.50 -36.33 38.41
N ARG A 78 1.18 -36.16 39.54
CA ARG A 78 2.59 -35.77 39.63
C ARG A 78 3.49 -36.95 39.29
N ASP A 79 4.53 -36.72 38.50
CA ASP A 79 5.86 -37.38 38.53
C ASP A 79 6.85 -36.32 37.99
N ARG A 80 7.86 -35.76 38.67
CA ARG A 80 9.03 -36.25 39.45
C ARG A 80 10.08 -37.04 38.64
N PHE A 81 11.27 -36.41 38.56
CA PHE A 81 12.62 -36.89 38.24
C PHE A 81 13.13 -36.89 36.79
N GLY A 82 14.33 -36.29 36.62
CA GLY A 82 15.13 -36.35 35.41
C GLY A 82 16.24 -35.31 35.33
N CYS A 83 17.10 -35.25 36.35
CA CYS A 83 18.32 -34.43 36.37
C CYS A 83 19.34 -35.02 35.38
N TRP A 84 19.80 -34.24 34.40
CA TRP A 84 21.00 -34.56 33.62
C TRP A 84 21.94 -33.36 33.65
N THR A 85 22.93 -33.46 34.54
CA THR A 85 24.16 -32.69 34.52
C THR A 85 25.12 -33.31 33.52
N THR A 86 25.51 -32.55 32.49
CA THR A 86 26.73 -32.81 31.73
C THR A 86 27.60 -31.56 31.73
N HIS A 87 28.75 -31.70 32.38
CA HIS A 87 29.88 -30.77 32.39
C HIS A 87 30.65 -30.81 31.05
N SER A 88 31.47 -29.76 30.85
CA SER A 88 32.51 -29.56 29.82
C SER A 88 32.00 -29.19 28.42
N SER A 89 32.40 -28.07 27.81
CA SER A 89 33.75 -27.49 27.76
C SER A 89 33.67 -25.98 27.50
N VAL A 90 34.52 -25.20 28.16
CA VAL A 90 34.69 -23.75 27.96
C VAL A 90 35.63 -23.50 26.77
N PRO A 91 35.22 -22.77 25.72
CA PRO A 91 36.15 -22.07 24.85
C PRO A 91 36.26 -20.62 25.29
N SER A 92 37.50 -20.24 25.57
CA SER A 92 37.95 -18.91 25.91
C SER A 92 37.62 -17.87 24.83
N GLY A 93 36.99 -16.76 25.27
CA GLY A 93 37.44 -15.41 24.94
C GLY A 93 37.26 -14.91 23.50
N GLY A 94 36.01 -14.69 23.08
CA GLY A 94 35.68 -13.71 22.02
C GLY A 94 34.49 -12.87 22.49
N PRO A 95 34.44 -11.55 22.20
CA PRO A 95 33.32 -10.72 22.61
C PRO A 95 32.05 -11.23 21.92
N SER A 96 31.24 -11.99 22.67
CA SER A 96 29.97 -12.54 22.20
C SER A 96 29.04 -11.40 21.78
N GLY A 97 28.84 -11.26 20.47
CA GLY A 97 27.69 -10.56 19.93
C GLY A 97 26.44 -11.21 20.52
N GLY A 98 25.66 -10.43 21.26
CA GLY A 98 24.46 -10.90 21.96
C GLY A 98 23.52 -11.61 20.99
N ILE A 99 23.53 -12.95 21.03
CA ILE A 99 22.64 -13.79 20.27
C ILE A 99 21.24 -13.53 20.84
N THR A 100 20.37 -12.93 20.03
CA THR A 100 18.98 -12.68 20.43
C THR A 100 18.34 -14.04 20.73
N PRO A 101 17.71 -14.25 21.90
CA PRO A 101 17.14 -15.54 22.25
C PRO A 101 16.19 -16.00 21.15
N CYS A 102 16.46 -17.17 20.59
CA CYS A 102 15.66 -17.77 19.55
C CYS A 102 14.24 -17.98 20.12
N LEU A 103 13.27 -17.26 19.57
CA LEU A 103 11.84 -17.44 19.87
C LEU A 103 11.42 -18.81 19.31
N GLU A 104 11.72 -19.89 20.04
CA GLU A 104 11.21 -21.22 19.76
C GLU A 104 9.69 -21.24 20.02
N GLY A 105 8.91 -21.38 18.95
CA GLY A 105 7.52 -21.86 19.08
C GLY A 105 6.39 -20.91 18.71
N SER A 106 6.58 -19.87 17.91
CA SER A 106 5.47 -18.99 17.53
C SER A 106 5.34 -18.75 16.03
N ASN A 107 4.53 -19.60 15.37
CA ASN A 107 3.79 -19.23 14.14
C ASN A 107 2.73 -18.16 14.46
N LEU A 108 3.09 -17.13 15.24
CA LEU A 108 2.21 -16.02 15.55
C LEU A 108 2.18 -15.13 14.31
N THR A 109 0.97 -14.98 13.80
CA THR A 109 0.69 -14.15 12.64
C THR A 109 -0.46 -13.20 12.97
N VAL A 110 -0.42 -12.02 12.38
CA VAL A 110 -1.53 -11.07 12.40
C VAL A 110 -1.92 -10.78 10.97
N SER A 111 -3.18 -11.05 10.62
CA SER A 111 -3.67 -10.79 9.28
C SER A 111 -3.91 -9.29 9.08
N ARG A 112 -3.59 -8.77 7.89
CA ARG A 112 -3.95 -7.40 7.52
C ARG A 112 -5.47 -7.20 7.47
N ARG A 113 -6.23 -8.26 7.22
CA ARG A 113 -7.70 -8.23 7.31
C ARG A 113 -8.16 -7.88 8.71
N ASP A 114 -7.58 -8.47 9.75
CA ASP A 114 -7.97 -8.21 11.15
C ASP A 114 -7.66 -6.76 11.54
N LEU A 115 -6.50 -6.26 11.13
CA LEU A 115 -6.13 -4.85 11.32
C LEU A 115 -7.10 -3.89 10.61
N PHE A 116 -7.57 -4.25 9.41
CA PHE A 116 -8.60 -3.47 8.72
C PHE A 116 -9.94 -3.49 9.48
N GLU A 117 -10.38 -4.64 9.98
CA GLU A 117 -11.61 -4.73 10.78
C GLU A 117 -11.51 -3.87 12.05
N MET A 118 -10.35 -3.80 12.69
CA MET A 118 -10.12 -2.89 13.83
C MET A 118 -10.26 -1.41 13.44
N ILE A 119 -9.69 -1.00 12.30
CA ILE A 119 -9.81 0.36 11.77
C ILE A 119 -11.29 0.68 11.49
N HIS A 120 -11.99 -0.25 10.83
CA HIS A 120 -13.37 -0.07 10.41
C HIS A 120 -14.34 0.01 11.60
N ASN A 121 -14.19 -0.88 12.59
CA ASN A 121 -15.20 -1.07 13.64
C ASN A 121 -14.99 -0.15 14.85
N LYS A 122 -13.74 0.28 15.14
CA LYS A 122 -13.41 0.99 16.38
C LYS A 122 -12.74 2.35 16.19
N ALA A 123 -12.71 2.87 14.96
CA ALA A 123 -11.92 4.05 14.62
C ALA A 123 -10.48 3.96 15.16
N ALA A 124 -9.88 2.77 15.07
CA ALA A 124 -8.60 2.48 15.71
C ALA A 124 -7.51 3.45 15.26
N THR A 125 -6.76 3.99 16.22
CA THR A 125 -5.59 4.82 15.94
C THR A 125 -4.40 3.96 15.53
N ARG A 126 -3.34 4.60 15.01
CA ARG A 126 -2.11 3.89 14.62
C ARG A 126 -1.43 3.23 15.82
N GLU A 127 -1.49 3.89 16.96
CA GLU A 127 -0.94 3.45 18.23
C GLU A 127 -1.67 2.17 18.69
N MET A 128 -3.01 2.18 18.68
CA MET A 128 -3.81 1.00 19.04
C MET A 128 -3.50 -0.22 18.15
N LEU A 129 -3.32 -0.01 16.84
CA LEU A 129 -2.94 -1.09 15.93
C LEU A 129 -1.53 -1.60 16.20
N THR A 130 -0.61 -0.69 16.52
CA THR A 130 0.77 -1.06 16.87
C THR A 130 0.78 -1.90 18.13
N ASP A 131 0.10 -1.45 19.18
CA ASP A 131 0.04 -2.16 20.46
C ASP A 131 -0.61 -3.53 20.29
N HIS A 132 -1.65 -3.62 19.45
CA HIS A 132 -2.27 -4.89 19.10
C HIS A 132 -1.30 -5.84 18.40
N VAL A 133 -0.54 -5.37 17.40
CA VAL A 133 0.45 -6.20 16.69
C VAL A 133 1.58 -6.64 17.62
N LEU A 134 2.13 -5.72 18.43
CA LEU A 134 3.20 -6.04 19.38
C LEU A 134 2.75 -7.07 20.41
N THR A 135 1.55 -6.89 21.00
CA THR A 135 1.01 -7.82 22.00
C THR A 135 0.68 -9.18 21.39
N THR A 136 0.02 -9.22 20.23
CA THR A 136 -0.40 -10.47 19.58
C THR A 136 0.80 -11.29 19.11
N LEU A 137 1.86 -10.63 18.64
CA LEU A 137 3.09 -11.29 18.21
C LEU A 137 4.09 -11.53 19.35
N LYS A 138 3.77 -11.13 20.59
CA LYS A 138 4.66 -11.19 21.77
C LYS A 138 6.02 -10.50 21.52
N LEU A 139 5.97 -9.33 20.90
CA LEU A 139 7.13 -8.48 20.57
C LEU A 139 7.26 -7.26 21.49
N ASP A 140 6.47 -7.21 22.56
CA ASP A 140 6.50 -6.18 23.59
C ASP A 140 7.83 -6.14 24.36
N THR A 141 8.47 -7.30 24.52
CA THR A 141 9.81 -7.41 25.13
C THR A 141 10.96 -7.43 24.11
N ALA A 142 10.65 -7.30 22.82
CA ALA A 142 11.67 -7.33 21.77
C ALA A 142 12.57 -6.08 21.82
N PRO A 143 13.79 -6.13 21.28
CA PRO A 143 14.67 -4.97 21.19
C PRO A 143 13.99 -3.75 20.56
N GLN A 144 14.35 -2.54 21.02
CA GLN A 144 13.70 -1.29 20.60
C GLN A 144 13.72 -1.07 19.08
N HIS A 145 14.78 -1.50 18.37
CA HIS A 145 14.85 -1.37 16.92
C HIS A 145 13.80 -2.22 16.19
N VAL A 146 13.50 -3.43 16.72
CA VAL A 146 12.44 -4.30 16.22
C VAL A 146 11.09 -3.64 16.45
N GLN A 147 10.82 -3.16 17.66
CA GLN A 147 9.56 -2.47 17.97
C GLN A 147 9.35 -1.23 17.08
N ASN A 148 10.42 -0.46 16.85
CA ASN A 148 10.40 0.70 15.95
C ASN A 148 10.13 0.28 14.50
N HIS A 149 10.67 -0.85 14.05
CA HIS A 149 10.41 -1.39 12.72
C HIS A 149 8.94 -1.82 12.57
N VAL A 150 8.39 -2.52 13.57
CA VAL A 150 6.95 -2.88 13.61
C VAL A 150 6.07 -1.63 13.54
N ARG A 151 6.37 -0.59 14.33
CA ARG A 151 5.68 0.72 14.27
C ARG A 151 5.69 1.32 12.86
N GLN A 152 6.83 1.25 12.17
CA GLN A 152 6.94 1.74 10.80
C GLN A 152 6.09 0.92 9.82
N GLU A 153 6.11 -0.40 9.92
CA GLU A 153 5.29 -1.29 9.07
C GLU A 153 3.80 -1.07 9.30
N VAL A 154 3.35 -0.99 10.56
CA VAL A 154 1.94 -0.67 10.89
C VAL A 154 1.55 0.70 10.36
N SER A 155 2.42 1.72 10.48
CA SER A 155 2.17 3.05 9.94
C SER A 155 2.07 3.07 8.40
N ARG A 156 2.92 2.29 7.72
CA ARG A 156 2.84 2.09 6.25
C ARG A 156 1.55 1.38 5.86
N PHE A 157 1.18 0.32 6.57
CA PHE A 157 -0.08 -0.39 6.37
C PHE A 157 -1.27 0.56 6.53
N PHE A 158 -1.35 1.29 7.65
CA PHE A 158 -2.44 2.22 7.93
C PHE A 158 -2.58 3.27 6.82
N SER A 159 -1.47 3.88 6.41
CA SER A 159 -1.47 4.90 5.36
C SER A 159 -1.97 4.34 4.01
N ARG A 160 -1.51 3.14 3.63
CA ARG A 160 -1.96 2.46 2.40
C ARG A 160 -3.42 2.03 2.48
N CYS A 161 -3.83 1.51 3.64
CA CYS A 161 -5.21 1.13 3.93
C CYS A 161 -6.15 2.31 3.74
N MET A 162 -5.84 3.47 4.34
CA MET A 162 -6.67 4.67 4.23
C MET A 162 -6.73 5.22 2.80
N THR A 163 -5.65 5.14 2.03
CA THR A 163 -5.65 5.53 0.60
C THR A 163 -6.56 4.62 -0.23
N ARG A 164 -6.40 3.30 -0.09
CA ARG A 164 -7.25 2.31 -0.80
C ARG A 164 -8.71 2.42 -0.36
N TRP A 165 -8.96 2.69 0.93
CA TRP A 165 -10.30 2.89 1.47
C TRP A 165 -11.00 4.10 0.83
N LYS A 166 -10.27 5.21 0.65
CA LYS A 166 -10.77 6.38 -0.08
C LYS A 166 -11.05 6.05 -1.56
N GLN A 167 -10.18 5.31 -2.23
CA GLN A 167 -10.37 4.90 -3.64
C GLN A 167 -11.62 4.04 -3.82
N CYS A 168 -11.93 3.17 -2.85
CA CYS A 168 -13.15 2.36 -2.85
C CYS A 168 -14.41 3.13 -2.43
N LYS A 169 -14.36 4.47 -2.38
CA LYS A 169 -15.45 5.35 -1.90
C LYS A 169 -15.92 4.98 -0.48
N ARG A 170 -15.03 4.42 0.35
CA ARG A 170 -15.31 3.98 1.72
C ARG A 170 -16.44 2.94 1.84
N MET A 171 -16.62 2.10 0.83
CA MET A 171 -17.57 0.98 0.87
C MET A 171 -16.86 -0.31 1.26
N LYS A 172 -17.28 -0.94 2.36
CA LYS A 172 -16.62 -2.13 2.95
C LYS A 172 -16.50 -3.26 1.94
N ASP A 173 -17.60 -3.65 1.30
CA ASP A 173 -17.62 -4.77 0.36
C ASP A 173 -16.73 -4.54 -0.86
N ARG A 174 -16.76 -3.32 -1.42
CA ARG A 174 -15.90 -2.96 -2.56
C ARG A 174 -14.42 -3.02 -2.16
N PHE A 175 -14.08 -2.56 -0.97
CA PHE A 175 -12.71 -2.63 -0.47
C PHE A 175 -12.26 -4.06 -0.23
N LEU A 176 -13.06 -4.87 0.47
CA LEU A 176 -12.76 -6.27 0.76
C LEU A 176 -12.57 -7.09 -0.52
N ARG A 177 -13.47 -6.93 -1.51
CA ARG A 177 -13.34 -7.61 -2.81
C ARG A 177 -12.13 -7.14 -3.60
N GLY A 178 -11.94 -5.83 -3.76
CA GLY A 178 -10.84 -5.28 -4.56
C GLY A 178 -9.46 -5.44 -3.94
N ASN A 179 -9.36 -5.76 -2.65
CA ASN A 179 -8.09 -5.85 -1.92
C ASN A 179 -7.88 -7.21 -1.22
N ALA A 180 -8.66 -8.25 -1.55
CA ALA A 180 -8.61 -9.53 -0.87
C ALA A 180 -7.19 -10.12 -0.79
N VAL A 181 -6.46 -10.16 -1.91
CA VAL A 181 -5.08 -10.65 -1.98
C VAL A 181 -4.15 -9.86 -1.05
N TRP A 182 -4.32 -8.54 -1.00
CA TRP A 182 -3.49 -7.67 -0.17
C TRP A 182 -3.79 -7.78 1.33
N LEU A 183 -5.06 -8.00 1.68
CA LEU A 183 -5.54 -8.17 3.06
C LEU A 183 -5.23 -9.56 3.62
N ASN A 184 -5.12 -10.58 2.77
CA ASN A 184 -4.76 -11.94 3.18
C ASN A 184 -3.26 -12.12 3.42
N ILE A 185 -2.43 -11.09 3.18
CA ILE A 185 -1.02 -11.12 3.55
C ILE A 185 -0.92 -11.03 5.07
N GLU A 186 -0.26 -12.02 5.66
CA GLU A 186 0.00 -12.10 7.09
C GLU A 186 1.27 -11.37 7.47
N MET A 187 1.25 -10.73 8.64
CA MET A 187 2.43 -10.20 9.29
C MET A 187 2.97 -11.26 10.25
N LYS A 188 4.11 -11.86 9.92
CA LYS A 188 4.74 -12.90 10.74
C LYS A 188 5.80 -12.30 11.64
N ALA A 189 5.85 -12.73 12.91
CA ALA A 189 6.85 -12.26 13.87
C ALA A 189 8.28 -12.47 13.36
N ALA A 190 8.60 -13.68 12.87
CA ALA A 190 9.93 -14.02 12.37
C ALA A 190 10.38 -13.13 11.20
N GLU A 191 9.48 -12.84 10.25
CA GLU A 191 9.79 -11.98 9.10
C GLU A 191 10.03 -10.53 9.51
N LEU A 192 9.27 -10.02 10.49
CA LEU A 192 9.42 -8.66 11.01
C LEU A 192 10.74 -8.50 11.77
N VAL A 193 11.12 -9.47 12.60
CA VAL A 193 12.41 -9.47 13.31
C VAL A 193 13.56 -9.53 12.31
N ALA A 194 13.54 -10.50 11.37
CA ALA A 194 14.58 -10.63 10.35
C ALA A 194 14.68 -9.40 9.43
N SER A 195 13.56 -8.73 9.13
CA SER A 195 13.55 -7.47 8.39
C SER A 195 14.17 -6.32 9.19
N ALA A 196 13.85 -6.23 10.48
CA ALA A 196 14.41 -5.22 11.38
C ALA A 196 15.94 -5.37 11.53
N ASP A 197 16.42 -6.60 11.69
CA ASP A 197 17.84 -6.89 11.84
C ASP A 197 18.62 -6.62 10.55
N ARG A 198 18.06 -7.00 9.38
CA ARG A 198 18.64 -6.62 8.08
C ARG A 198 18.73 -5.11 7.93
N HIS A 199 17.69 -4.38 8.30
CA HIS A 199 17.69 -2.92 8.23
C HIS A 199 18.71 -2.29 9.19
N LEU A 200 18.90 -2.86 10.38
CA LEU A 200 19.94 -2.43 11.32
C LEU A 200 21.34 -2.71 10.77
N ALA A 201 21.58 -3.92 10.24
CA ALA A 201 22.84 -4.30 9.63
C ALA A 201 23.22 -3.39 8.46
N SER A 202 22.27 -3.08 7.56
CA SER A 202 22.50 -2.14 6.46
C SER A 202 22.86 -0.73 6.94
N ARG A 203 22.29 -0.27 8.06
CA ARG A 203 22.66 1.03 8.65
C ARG A 203 24.06 1.03 9.26
N LEU A 204 24.47 -0.08 9.86
CA LEU A 204 25.82 -0.23 10.42
C LEU A 204 26.87 -0.30 9.30
N GLN A 205 26.59 -1.01 8.21
CA GLN A 205 27.47 -1.08 7.03
C GLN A 205 27.55 0.24 6.25
N GLY A 206 26.43 0.98 6.14
CA GLY A 206 26.40 2.27 5.46
C GLY A 206 27.13 3.40 6.19
N ASN A 207 27.45 3.21 7.47
CA ASN A 207 28.23 4.16 8.28
C ASN A 207 29.73 3.86 8.27
N THR A 208 30.18 2.83 7.54
CA THR A 208 31.58 2.74 7.16
C THR A 208 31.84 3.95 6.26
N MET A 209 32.44 5.00 6.83
CA MET A 209 32.92 6.16 6.09
C MET A 209 33.52 5.66 4.78
N PRO A 210 33.17 6.25 3.61
CA PRO A 210 33.83 5.87 2.37
C PRO A 210 35.32 5.92 2.64
N GLY A 211 35.97 4.76 2.56
CA GLY A 211 37.40 4.65 2.86
C GLY A 211 38.13 5.75 2.11
N PRO A 212 39.21 6.31 2.69
CA PRO A 212 39.96 7.40 2.07
C PRO A 212 40.11 7.08 0.60
N LYS A 213 39.50 7.93 -0.22
CA LYS A 213 39.41 7.76 -1.67
C LYS A 213 40.84 7.55 -2.11
N VAL A 214 41.22 6.31 -2.44
CA VAL A 214 42.57 6.00 -2.93
C VAL A 214 42.73 6.91 -4.13
N GLU A 215 43.56 7.94 -3.96
CA GLU A 215 43.84 8.94 -4.98
C GLU A 215 44.23 8.15 -6.21
N SER A 216 43.32 8.14 -7.19
CA SER A 216 43.64 7.57 -8.48
C SER A 216 44.87 8.33 -8.97
N PRO A 217 45.93 7.63 -9.40
CA PRO A 217 47.15 8.29 -9.83
C PRO A 217 46.81 9.38 -10.86
N PRO A 218 47.47 10.54 -10.77
CA PRO A 218 47.12 11.70 -11.57
C PRO A 218 47.02 11.30 -13.05
N PRO A 219 45.94 11.68 -13.75
CA PRO A 219 45.81 11.36 -15.16
C PRO A 219 47.03 11.91 -15.89
N LYS A 220 47.69 11.04 -16.66
CA LYS A 220 48.79 11.46 -17.55
C LYS A 220 48.31 12.64 -18.40
N PRO A 221 49.17 13.64 -18.67
CA PRO A 221 48.79 14.80 -19.47
C PRO A 221 48.31 14.30 -20.84
N VAL A 222 47.01 14.47 -21.11
CA VAL A 222 46.44 14.21 -22.43
C VAL A 222 46.76 15.44 -23.27
N GLU A 223 47.55 15.22 -24.30
CA GLU A 223 47.92 16.17 -25.35
C GLU A 223 46.64 16.83 -25.90
N ALA A 224 46.59 18.16 -25.83
CA ALA A 224 45.39 18.93 -26.09
C ALA A 224 45.04 18.91 -27.58
N GLU A 225 43.99 18.16 -27.97
CA GLU A 225 43.37 18.36 -29.27
C GLU A 225 42.60 19.69 -29.32
N PRO A 226 42.73 20.47 -30.42
CA PRO A 226 42.07 21.76 -30.57
C PRO A 226 40.56 21.59 -30.83
N PHE A 227 39.75 22.16 -29.94
CA PHE A 227 38.30 22.24 -30.12
C PHE A 227 37.91 23.06 -31.37
N PRO A 228 36.92 22.60 -32.18
CA PRO A 228 36.41 23.39 -33.29
C PRO A 228 35.56 24.57 -32.77
N ARG A 229 35.89 25.78 -33.24
CA ARG A 229 35.14 27.01 -33.02
C ARG A 229 33.71 26.85 -33.54
N ARG A 230 32.71 27.04 -32.67
CA ARG A 230 31.32 27.27 -33.08
C ARG A 230 31.20 28.68 -33.66
N GLU A 231 30.90 28.75 -34.95
CA GLU A 231 30.53 29.97 -35.64
C GLU A 231 29.19 30.51 -35.12
N ARG A 232 29.20 31.82 -34.86
CA ARG A 232 28.08 32.63 -34.38
C ARG A 232 27.38 33.17 -35.63
N ASN A 233 26.21 32.62 -35.97
CA ASN A 233 25.41 33.13 -37.08
C ASN A 233 24.63 34.38 -36.60
N ASP A 234 25.17 35.55 -36.93
CA ASP A 234 24.48 36.83 -36.95
C ASP A 234 23.90 37.08 -38.35
N ALA A 235 22.59 36.94 -38.49
CA ALA A 235 21.71 37.55 -39.50
C ALA A 235 20.29 37.06 -39.16
N GLY A 236 19.24 37.85 -38.97
CA GLY A 236 18.90 39.20 -39.40
C GLY A 236 17.40 39.17 -39.70
N GLY A 237 16.67 40.28 -39.48
CA GLY A 237 15.40 40.52 -40.17
C GLY A 237 14.12 40.49 -39.33
N ARG A 238 13.80 41.66 -38.78
CA ARG A 238 12.48 42.35 -38.75
C ARG A 238 11.22 41.51 -39.04
N THR A 239 10.21 41.61 -38.16
CA THR A 239 8.94 42.26 -38.53
C THR A 239 8.25 42.85 -37.29
N LEU A 240 8.01 44.15 -37.32
CA LEU A 240 7.14 44.91 -36.43
C LEU A 240 5.67 44.52 -36.68
N ARG A 241 4.95 44.10 -35.64
CA ARG A 241 3.50 44.33 -35.54
C ARG A 241 3.15 44.74 -34.12
N SER A 242 2.70 45.99 -34.05
CA SER A 242 2.12 46.69 -32.93
C SER A 242 0.90 45.95 -32.39
N LEU A 243 0.85 45.72 -31.07
CA LEU A 243 -0.39 45.46 -30.33
C LEU A 243 -0.38 46.27 -29.02
N PRO A 244 -1.52 46.82 -28.60
CA PRO A 244 -1.61 47.86 -27.58
C PRO A 244 -1.49 47.33 -26.15
N ASP A 245 -1.14 48.28 -25.27
CA ASP A 245 -0.84 48.17 -23.85
C ASP A 245 -1.82 47.31 -23.02
N ILE A 246 -1.27 46.24 -22.43
CA ILE A 246 -1.83 45.56 -21.26
C ILE A 246 -0.81 45.78 -20.13
N PRO A 247 -1.18 46.41 -19.00
CA PRO A 247 -0.26 46.60 -17.89
C PRO A 247 0.09 45.24 -17.26
N PRO A 248 1.36 44.99 -16.91
CA PRO A 248 1.78 43.70 -16.37
C PRO A 248 1.30 43.53 -14.93
N GLU A 249 0.47 42.51 -14.68
CA GLU A 249 0.28 41.97 -13.34
C GLU A 249 1.61 41.37 -12.85
N GLU A 250 2.07 41.81 -11.69
CA GLU A 250 3.25 41.30 -11.00
C GLU A 250 3.09 39.83 -10.63
N GLU A 251 3.57 38.93 -11.49
CA GLU A 251 3.72 37.51 -11.15
C GLU A 251 4.86 37.32 -10.14
N LYS A 252 4.49 37.09 -8.88
CA LYS A 252 5.38 36.61 -7.82
C LYS A 252 6.13 35.35 -8.28
N PRO A 253 7.47 35.29 -8.18
CA PRO A 253 8.22 34.08 -8.51
C PRO A 253 7.89 32.96 -7.52
N LYS A 254 7.07 32.00 -7.96
CA LYS A 254 6.91 30.69 -7.31
C LYS A 254 8.21 29.90 -7.48
N ASN A 255 9.15 30.13 -6.56
CA ASN A 255 10.27 29.24 -6.30
C ASN A 255 9.76 27.91 -5.76
N ARG A 256 9.26 27.04 -6.65
CA ARG A 256 9.10 25.62 -6.36
C ARG A 256 10.39 24.92 -6.78
N PRO A 257 11.00 24.10 -5.90
CA PRO A 257 12.14 23.29 -6.26
C PRO A 257 11.77 22.39 -7.45
N LYS A 258 12.48 22.55 -8.57
CA LYS A 258 12.37 21.69 -9.75
C LYS A 258 12.77 20.28 -9.31
N MET A 259 11.78 19.45 -8.97
CA MET A 259 12.03 18.02 -8.75
C MET A 259 12.67 17.48 -10.03
N SER A 260 13.84 16.86 -9.90
CA SER A 260 14.54 16.23 -11.02
C SER A 260 13.54 15.35 -11.75
N LYS A 261 13.38 15.57 -13.06
CA LYS A 261 12.56 14.74 -13.95
C LYS A 261 13.06 13.30 -13.82
N ARG A 262 12.42 12.50 -12.94
CA ARG A 262 12.62 11.05 -12.94
C ARG A 262 12.06 10.60 -14.28
N ASN A 263 12.91 9.99 -15.09
CA ASN A 263 12.54 9.49 -16.42
C ASN A 263 11.25 8.68 -16.26
N ALA A 264 10.17 9.15 -16.90
CA ALA A 264 8.95 8.38 -16.94
C ALA A 264 9.27 7.01 -17.54
N PRO A 265 8.69 5.92 -17.02
CA PRO A 265 8.88 4.60 -17.61
C PRO A 265 8.55 4.67 -19.10
N VAL A 266 9.43 4.10 -19.94
CA VAL A 266 9.23 4.05 -21.39
C VAL A 266 7.98 3.22 -21.66
N SER A 267 6.97 3.82 -22.31
CA SER A 267 5.76 3.11 -22.73
C SER A 267 6.07 2.22 -23.94
N TYR A 268 5.56 1.00 -23.96
CA TYR A 268 5.69 0.11 -25.11
C TYR A 268 4.83 0.61 -26.27
N THR A 269 5.37 0.47 -27.48
CA THR A 269 4.59 0.65 -28.70
C THR A 269 3.63 -0.52 -28.92
N PRO A 270 2.47 -0.32 -29.57
CA PRO A 270 1.55 -1.40 -29.89
C PRO A 270 2.21 -2.53 -30.70
N GLU A 271 3.18 -2.21 -31.55
CA GLU A 271 3.98 -3.14 -32.33
C GLU A 271 4.86 -4.03 -31.44
N GLU A 272 5.61 -3.43 -30.49
CA GLU A 272 6.46 -4.19 -29.56
C GLU A 272 5.63 -5.12 -28.67
N VAL A 273 4.45 -4.69 -28.26
CA VAL A 273 3.54 -5.53 -27.46
C VAL A 273 3.00 -6.69 -28.29
N LEU A 274 2.61 -6.44 -29.54
CA LEU A 274 2.17 -7.52 -30.43
C LEU A 274 3.29 -8.57 -30.57
N ASP A 275 4.50 -8.15 -30.93
CA ASP A 275 5.60 -9.08 -31.22
C ASP A 275 6.16 -9.78 -29.98
N ASN A 276 6.42 -9.05 -28.90
CA ASN A 276 7.09 -9.60 -27.72
C ASN A 276 6.14 -10.26 -26.72
N LEU A 277 4.94 -9.71 -26.52
CA LEU A 277 4.01 -10.21 -25.50
C LEU A 277 2.99 -11.17 -26.10
N ILE A 278 2.31 -10.77 -27.17
CA ILE A 278 1.24 -11.62 -27.72
C ILE A 278 1.83 -12.78 -28.50
N VAL A 279 2.75 -12.52 -29.43
CA VAL A 279 3.32 -13.58 -30.29
C VAL A 279 4.34 -14.42 -29.54
N LYS A 280 5.40 -13.79 -29.01
CA LYS A 280 6.51 -14.52 -28.39
C LYS A 280 6.15 -15.17 -27.06
N ALA A 281 5.35 -14.50 -26.21
CA ALA A 281 4.92 -15.05 -24.93
C ALA A 281 3.55 -15.76 -24.98
N LYS A 282 2.91 -15.83 -26.16
CA LYS A 282 1.61 -16.49 -26.39
C LYS A 282 0.52 -16.04 -25.41
N LEU A 283 0.48 -14.75 -25.09
CA LEU A 283 -0.53 -14.20 -24.18
C LEU A 283 -1.90 -14.11 -24.86
N THR A 284 -2.94 -14.64 -24.21
CA THR A 284 -4.31 -14.43 -24.66
C THR A 284 -4.76 -12.99 -24.37
N LYS A 285 -5.82 -12.53 -25.07
CA LYS A 285 -6.41 -11.19 -24.83
C LYS A 285 -6.77 -10.98 -23.36
N LYS A 286 -7.41 -11.97 -22.72
CA LYS A 286 -7.82 -11.92 -21.31
C LYS A 286 -6.60 -11.74 -20.39
N GLN A 287 -5.52 -12.47 -20.63
CA GLN A 287 -4.28 -12.35 -19.85
C GLN A 287 -3.59 -10.99 -20.04
N TYR A 288 -3.58 -10.46 -21.27
CA TYR A 288 -3.05 -9.14 -21.55
C TYR A 288 -3.83 -8.03 -20.83
N ASP A 289 -5.15 -8.08 -20.84
CA ASP A 289 -5.99 -7.09 -20.16
C ASP A 289 -5.75 -7.10 -18.65
N ILE A 290 -5.61 -8.27 -18.02
CA ILE A 290 -5.25 -8.41 -16.59
C ILE A 290 -3.87 -7.77 -16.31
N LEU A 291 -2.87 -8.03 -17.17
CA LEU A 291 -1.52 -7.46 -17.03
C LEU A 291 -1.56 -5.92 -17.11
N ARG A 292 -2.33 -5.39 -18.06
CA ARG A 292 -2.51 -3.95 -18.24
C ARG A 292 -3.23 -3.31 -17.06
N ASP A 293 -4.30 -3.91 -16.57
CA ASP A 293 -5.05 -3.43 -15.41
C ASP A 293 -4.19 -3.42 -14.14
N TYR A 294 -3.34 -4.43 -13.97
CA TYR A 294 -2.36 -4.47 -12.89
C TYR A 294 -1.36 -3.29 -12.97
N ALA A 295 -0.82 -3.00 -14.16
CA ALA A 295 0.08 -1.86 -14.36
C ALA A 295 -0.61 -0.50 -14.12
N LEU A 296 -1.85 -0.36 -14.58
CA LEU A 296 -2.68 0.83 -14.33
C LEU A 296 -2.95 1.03 -12.83
N GLY A 297 -3.16 -0.06 -12.08
CA GLY A 297 -3.31 -0.03 -10.62
C GLY A 297 -2.11 0.55 -9.87
N ILE A 298 -0.93 0.54 -10.48
CA ILE A 298 0.32 1.10 -9.94
C ILE A 298 0.58 2.54 -10.48
N ASN A 299 -0.39 3.13 -11.20
CA ASN A 299 -0.25 4.38 -11.96
C ASN A 299 0.85 4.31 -13.04
N CYS A 300 1.03 3.13 -13.65
CA CYS A 300 2.04 2.91 -14.66
C CYS A 300 1.39 2.69 -16.03
N TYR A 301 1.49 3.70 -16.90
CA TYR A 301 0.92 3.69 -18.25
C TYR A 301 1.92 3.10 -19.26
N ILE A 302 2.38 1.88 -18.99
CA ILE A 302 3.40 1.21 -19.79
C ILE A 302 2.79 0.50 -21.01
N TYR A 303 1.59 -0.06 -20.88
CA TYR A 303 0.98 -0.91 -21.90
C TYR A 303 -0.14 -0.19 -22.69
N PRO A 304 -0.12 -0.23 -24.03
CA PRO A 304 -1.18 0.33 -24.88
C PRO A 304 -2.51 -0.43 -24.72
N SER A 305 -3.62 0.16 -25.16
CA SER A 305 -4.90 -0.55 -25.16
C SER A 305 -4.92 -1.68 -26.19
N PHE A 306 -5.69 -2.74 -25.93
CA PHE A 306 -5.82 -3.84 -26.89
C PHE A 306 -6.42 -3.38 -28.23
N ALA A 307 -7.26 -2.35 -28.23
CA ALA A 307 -7.79 -1.73 -29.45
C ALA A 307 -6.68 -1.12 -30.34
N ALA A 308 -5.64 -0.54 -29.74
CA ALA A 308 -4.48 -0.03 -30.49
C ALA A 308 -3.70 -1.18 -31.13
N ILE A 309 -3.55 -2.30 -30.41
CA ILE A 309 -2.88 -3.50 -30.92
C ILE A 309 -3.69 -4.11 -32.07
N GLN A 310 -5.02 -4.19 -31.94
CA GLN A 310 -5.90 -4.68 -33.00
C GLN A 310 -5.80 -3.85 -34.28
N LYS A 311 -5.59 -2.54 -34.16
CA LYS A 311 -5.36 -1.68 -35.33
C LYS A 311 -4.07 -2.08 -36.05
N VAL A 312 -2.98 -2.30 -35.31
CA VAL A 312 -1.71 -2.78 -35.89
C VAL A 312 -1.85 -4.17 -36.51
N MET A 313 -2.62 -5.07 -35.90
CA MET A 313 -2.90 -6.39 -36.48
C MET A 313 -3.64 -6.26 -37.82
N LYS A 314 -4.68 -5.42 -37.89
CA LYS A 314 -5.41 -5.15 -39.14
C LYS A 314 -4.51 -4.52 -40.21
N ASP A 315 -3.66 -3.57 -39.83
CA ASP A 315 -2.73 -2.92 -40.75
C ASP A 315 -1.67 -3.91 -41.28
N ARG A 316 -1.19 -4.86 -40.47
CA ARG A 316 -0.30 -5.95 -40.93
C ARG A 316 -1.00 -6.92 -41.88
N ALA A 317 -2.25 -7.28 -41.57
CA ALA A 317 -3.06 -8.12 -42.45
C ALA A 317 -3.26 -7.48 -43.83
N ALA A 318 -3.58 -6.18 -43.87
CA ALA A 318 -3.76 -5.43 -45.10
C ALA A 318 -2.48 -5.35 -45.96
N ARG A 319 -1.30 -5.49 -45.34
CA ARG A 319 0.00 -5.54 -46.02
C ARG A 319 0.39 -6.94 -46.48
N GLY A 320 -0.46 -7.95 -46.27
CA GLY A 320 -0.13 -9.34 -46.58
C GLY A 320 1.00 -9.92 -45.71
N LEU A 321 1.30 -9.29 -44.57
CA LEU A 321 2.24 -9.88 -43.61
C LEU A 321 1.55 -11.03 -42.88
N PRO A 322 2.26 -12.16 -42.66
CA PRO A 322 1.68 -13.31 -41.99
C PRO A 322 1.20 -12.90 -40.60
N LEU A 323 -0.09 -13.13 -40.34
CA LEU A 323 -0.66 -12.90 -39.02
C LEU A 323 -0.19 -14.00 -38.07
N PRO A 324 0.20 -13.66 -36.84
CA PRO A 324 0.43 -14.67 -35.83
C PRO A 324 -0.86 -15.45 -35.63
N GLN A 325 -0.78 -16.78 -35.70
CA GLN A 325 -1.89 -17.65 -35.30
C GLN A 325 -2.07 -17.50 -33.80
N VAL A 326 -2.91 -16.54 -33.40
CA VAL A 326 -3.39 -16.44 -32.04
C VAL A 326 -4.49 -17.48 -31.93
N GLU A 327 -4.24 -18.52 -31.14
CA GLU A 327 -5.27 -19.46 -30.72
C GLU A 327 -6.34 -18.65 -30.00
N THR A 328 -7.37 -18.24 -30.75
CA THR A 328 -8.61 -17.80 -30.14
C THR A 328 -9.19 -19.06 -29.55
N ASP A 329 -9.14 -19.17 -28.23
CA ASP A 329 -10.03 -20.06 -27.47
C ASP A 329 -11.43 -19.70 -27.94
N ALA A 330 -11.91 -20.39 -28.97
CA ALA A 330 -13.27 -20.29 -29.42
C ALA A 330 -14.07 -20.72 -28.21
N ASP A 331 -14.79 -19.76 -27.60
CA ASP A 331 -15.74 -20.03 -26.54
C ASP A 331 -16.67 -21.12 -27.08
N SER A 332 -16.39 -22.35 -26.67
CA SER A 332 -17.18 -23.53 -26.96
C SER A 332 -18.41 -23.44 -26.07
N ASP A 333 -19.29 -22.49 -26.40
CA ASP A 333 -20.68 -22.48 -25.98
C ASP A 333 -21.33 -23.68 -26.67
N GLY A 334 -21.15 -24.85 -26.08
CA GLY A 334 -21.92 -26.03 -26.41
C GLY A 334 -23.34 -25.78 -25.98
N ASP A 335 -24.15 -25.25 -26.89
CA ASP A 335 -25.61 -25.32 -26.83
C ASP A 335 -25.97 -26.82 -26.77
N VAL A 336 -26.22 -27.30 -25.55
CA VAL A 336 -26.85 -28.60 -25.32
C VAL A 336 -28.31 -28.42 -25.72
N GLU A 337 -28.64 -28.84 -26.94
CA GLU A 337 -30.03 -29.02 -27.32
C GLU A 337 -30.65 -30.11 -26.45
N ASP A 338 -31.47 -29.67 -25.49
CA ASP A 338 -32.35 -30.52 -24.69
C ASP A 338 -33.47 -31.04 -25.60
N SER A 339 -33.23 -32.20 -26.21
CA SER A 339 -34.27 -33.00 -26.86
C SER A 339 -35.01 -33.80 -25.78
N SER A 340 -36.13 -33.25 -25.32
CA SER A 340 -37.13 -33.99 -24.56
C SER A 340 -38.24 -34.47 -25.51
N ASP A 341 -38.34 -35.80 -25.64
CA ASP A 341 -39.44 -36.59 -26.21
C ASP A 341 -40.71 -36.52 -25.34
#